data_AF-A0A8X9A9S0-F1
#
_entry.id   AF-A0A8X9A9S0-F1
#
_cell.length_a   1.000
_cell.length_b   1.000
_cell.length_c   1.000
_cell.angle_alpha   90.00
_cell.angle_beta   90.00
_cell.angle_gamma   90.00
#
_symmetry.space_group_name_H-M   'P 1'
#
loop_
_entity.id
_entity.type
_entity.pdbx_description
1 polymer ?
#
loop_
_entity_poly.entity_id
_entity_poly.type
_entity_poly.pdbx_seq_one_letter_code
_entity_poly.pdbx_strand_id
1 'polypeptide(L)'
;MEEPHCRKINYHQTGEPFFQCAPIIIPYLNPTELVSISSTCKTLHHLSTNVTSRRTSDASRGFEKLPIPFHNPIPGDPHTYSYFLYTPSQTLRTTTHFRQPWGSDHDAPPDPPSPFLFRVDGATGCDCTKGCGGDDFCPCLNLECGPSCKCDSLCGSRATQCGVNLRLKIVKHKKRAGASMLRS
;
A
#
# COMPACT_ATOMS: atom_id res chain seq x y z
N MET A 1 37.14 35.59 -1.14
CA MET A 1 35.69 35.68 -1.40
C MET A 1 35.49 34.85 -2.67
N GLU A 2 35.29 33.54 -2.50
CA GLU A 2 35.19 32.59 -3.61
C GLU A 2 33.71 32.38 -3.95
N GLU A 3 33.37 32.53 -5.24
CA GLU A 3 32.05 32.19 -5.77
C GLU A 3 31.77 30.69 -5.66
N PRO A 4 30.54 30.26 -5.34
CA PRO A 4 30.17 28.87 -5.42
C PRO A 4 30.00 28.46 -6.88
N HIS A 5 30.91 27.60 -7.35
CA HIS A 5 30.86 26.95 -8.65
C HIS A 5 29.57 26.12 -8.77
N CYS A 6 28.57 26.68 -9.46
CA CYS A 6 27.33 25.96 -9.78
C CYS A 6 27.69 24.77 -10.68
N ARG A 7 27.60 23.54 -10.14
CA ARG A 7 27.75 22.31 -10.92
C ARG A 7 26.64 22.28 -11.96
N LYS A 8 27.00 22.48 -13.22
CA LYS A 8 26.11 22.26 -14.37
C LYS A 8 25.80 20.76 -14.44
N ILE A 9 24.61 20.38 -13.98
CA ILE A 9 24.07 19.06 -14.27
C ILE A 9 23.69 19.08 -15.75
N ASN A 10 24.44 18.33 -16.56
CA ASN A 10 24.14 18.12 -17.96
C ASN A 10 22.84 17.31 -18.07
N TYR A 11 21.70 18.01 -18.13
CA TYR A 11 20.47 17.46 -18.65
C TYR A 11 20.63 17.32 -20.17
N HIS A 12 21.15 16.16 -20.60
CA HIS A 12 21.01 15.76 -21.99
C HIS A 12 19.51 15.74 -22.33
N GLN A 13 19.09 16.72 -23.12
CA GLN A 13 17.79 16.79 -23.79
C GLN A 13 17.64 15.59 -24.73
N THR A 14 16.55 14.83 -24.56
CA THR A 14 15.51 14.58 -25.59
C THR A 14 14.57 13.49 -25.07
N GLY A 15 13.57 13.89 -24.30
CA GLY A 15 12.38 13.08 -24.04
C GLY A 15 11.23 14.07 -23.93
N GLU A 16 10.25 13.98 -24.83
CA GLU A 16 9.02 14.78 -24.80
C GLU A 16 8.54 14.97 -23.35
N PRO A 17 8.09 16.17 -22.93
CA PRO A 17 7.68 16.46 -21.54
C PRO A 17 6.72 15.41 -20.97
N PHE A 18 5.89 14.83 -21.83
CA PHE A 18 5.00 13.73 -21.53
C PHE A 18 5.71 12.50 -20.89
N PHE A 19 6.86 12.08 -21.41
CA PHE A 19 7.59 10.93 -20.89
C PHE A 19 8.26 11.19 -19.55
N GLN A 20 8.51 12.46 -19.20
CA GLN A 20 9.01 12.84 -17.88
C GLN A 20 7.93 12.72 -16.81
N CYS A 21 6.68 13.02 -17.14
CA CYS A 21 5.54 12.89 -16.22
C CYS A 21 4.94 11.47 -16.18
N ALA A 22 5.22 10.64 -17.19
CA ALA A 22 4.64 9.30 -17.32
C ALA A 22 4.83 8.40 -16.08
N PRO A 23 6.00 8.36 -15.40
CA PRO A 23 6.16 7.58 -14.17
C PRO A 23 5.26 8.04 -13.00
N ILE A 24 4.78 9.29 -13.04
CA ILE A 24 3.87 9.85 -12.02
C ILE A 24 2.41 9.54 -12.39
N ILE A 25 2.05 9.69 -13.66
CA ILE A 25 0.66 9.61 -14.12
C ILE A 25 0.20 8.15 -14.34
N ILE A 26 1.03 7.32 -14.98
CA ILE A 26 0.66 5.95 -15.37
C ILE A 26 0.21 5.10 -14.17
N PRO A 27 0.84 5.18 -12.97
CA PRO A 27 0.37 4.45 -11.80
C PRO A 27 -1.07 4.76 -11.35
N TYR A 28 -1.67 5.89 -11.75
CA TYR A 28 -3.05 6.25 -11.44
C TYR A 28 -4.09 5.65 -12.41
N LEU A 29 -3.63 5.06 -13.51
CA LEU A 29 -4.50 4.50 -14.53
C LEU A 29 -5.10 3.17 -14.07
N ASN A 30 -6.38 2.97 -14.36
CA ASN A 30 -7.03 1.68 -14.18
C ASN A 30 -6.55 0.69 -15.27
N PRO A 31 -6.84 -0.62 -15.15
CA PRO A 31 -6.34 -1.61 -16.10
C PRO A 31 -6.75 -1.34 -17.56
N THR A 32 -7.99 -0.86 -17.79
CA THR A 32 -8.48 -0.56 -19.13
C THR A 32 -7.70 0.60 -19.76
N GLU A 33 -7.52 1.69 -19.02
CA GLU A 33 -6.73 2.85 -19.45
C GLU A 33 -5.27 2.46 -19.72
N LEU A 34 -4.69 1.65 -18.84
CA LEU A 34 -3.32 1.15 -18.95
C LEU A 34 -3.12 0.32 -20.23
N VAL A 35 -4.06 -0.57 -20.54
CA VAL A 35 -4.06 -1.33 -21.80
C VAL A 35 -4.18 -0.41 -23.00
N SER A 36 -5.11 0.57 -22.97
CA SER A 36 -5.28 1.53 -24.06
C SER A 36 -3.99 2.28 -24.36
N ILE A 37 -3.33 2.88 -23.35
CA ILE A 37 -2.08 3.62 -23.59
C ILE A 37 -0.94 2.72 -24.02
N SER A 38 -0.89 1.47 -23.54
CA SER A 38 0.16 0.51 -23.89
C SER A 38 0.15 0.15 -25.38
N SER A 39 -0.99 0.31 -26.06
CA SER A 39 -1.13 0.02 -27.49
C SER A 39 -0.63 1.14 -28.41
N THR A 40 -0.38 2.34 -27.86
CA THR A 40 -0.09 3.54 -28.67
C THR A 40 1.37 3.64 -29.10
N CYS A 41 2.33 3.31 -28.22
CA CYS A 41 3.75 3.35 -28.54
C CYS A 41 4.59 2.39 -27.67
N LYS A 42 5.80 2.05 -28.12
CA LYS A 42 6.70 1.12 -27.43
C LYS A 42 7.12 1.61 -26.03
N THR A 43 7.31 2.92 -25.86
CA THR A 43 7.67 3.51 -24.56
C THR A 43 6.54 3.33 -23.55
N LEU A 44 5.30 3.66 -23.93
CA LEU A 44 4.13 3.49 -23.08
C LEU A 44 3.80 2.02 -22.84
N HIS A 45 4.03 1.15 -23.82
CA HIS A 45 3.97 -0.29 -23.64
C HIS A 45 4.90 -0.74 -22.52
N HIS A 46 6.19 -0.37 -22.59
CA HIS A 46 7.20 -0.72 -21.60
C HIS A 46 6.88 -0.18 -20.20
N LEU A 47 6.41 1.07 -20.10
CA LEU A 47 6.00 1.64 -18.81
C LEU A 47 4.77 0.90 -18.24
N SER A 48 3.81 0.54 -19.10
CA SER A 48 2.61 -0.20 -18.70
C SER A 48 2.94 -1.61 -18.22
N THR A 49 3.90 -2.29 -18.86
CA THR A 49 4.38 -3.61 -18.43
C THR A 49 5.09 -3.52 -17.08
N ASN A 50 5.87 -2.46 -16.84
CA ASN A 50 6.52 -2.24 -15.54
C ASN A 50 5.50 -2.02 -14.42
N VAL A 51 4.50 -1.16 -14.66
CA VAL A 51 3.40 -0.95 -13.70
C VAL A 51 2.64 -2.25 -13.46
N THR A 52 2.33 -3.01 -14.50
CA THR A 52 1.66 -4.31 -14.38
C THR A 52 2.47 -5.31 -13.57
N SER A 53 3.78 -5.39 -13.80
CA SER A 53 4.70 -6.26 -13.05
C SER A 53 4.70 -5.89 -11.56
N ARG A 54 4.81 -4.60 -11.24
CA ARG A 54 4.78 -4.10 -9.86
C ARG A 54 3.44 -4.38 -9.17
N ARG A 55 2.32 -4.10 -9.85
CA ARG A 55 0.98 -4.44 -9.35
C ARG A 55 0.81 -5.93 -9.09
N THR A 56 1.38 -6.76 -9.94
CA THR A 56 1.38 -8.23 -9.76
C THR A 56 2.24 -8.65 -8.58
N SER A 57 3.36 -7.97 -8.34
CA SER A 57 4.29 -8.31 -7.24
C SER A 57 3.78 -7.93 -5.86
N ASP A 58 2.93 -6.90 -5.75
CA ASP A 58 2.39 -6.48 -4.46
C ASP A 58 1.02 -5.78 -4.58
N ALA A 59 -0.01 -6.50 -4.11
CA ALA A 59 -1.38 -6.00 -3.96
C ALA A 59 -1.52 -4.95 -2.85
N SER A 60 -0.62 -5.00 -1.86
CA SER A 60 -0.64 -4.09 -0.71
C SER A 60 0.07 -2.77 -0.99
N ARG A 61 0.75 -2.61 -2.14
CA ARG A 61 1.36 -1.34 -2.56
C ARG A 61 2.40 -0.82 -1.55
N GLY A 62 3.08 -1.71 -0.84
CA GLY A 62 4.01 -1.36 0.22
C GLY A 62 3.37 -0.87 1.52
N PHE A 63 2.04 -0.90 1.66
CA PHE A 63 1.37 -0.58 2.93
C PHE A 63 1.58 -1.65 4.00
N GLU A 64 1.80 -2.90 3.58
CA GLU A 64 2.08 -4.01 4.50
C GLU A 64 3.59 -4.25 4.61
N LYS A 65 4.01 -4.84 5.74
CA LYS A 65 5.43 -5.14 6.00
C LYS A 65 6.01 -6.14 5.01
N LEU A 66 5.16 -6.99 4.44
CA LEU A 66 5.53 -8.03 3.49
C LEU A 66 4.64 -7.89 2.25
N PRO A 67 5.22 -7.94 1.03
CA PRO A 67 4.44 -7.81 -0.19
C PRO A 67 3.46 -8.97 -0.33
N ILE A 68 2.30 -8.67 -0.91
CA ILE A 68 1.21 -9.62 -1.15
C ILE A 68 1.07 -9.84 -2.67
N PRO A 69 1.83 -10.75 -3.29
CA PRO A 69 1.81 -10.95 -4.73
C PRO A 69 0.51 -11.61 -5.22
N PHE A 70 0.16 -11.33 -6.47
CA PHE A 70 -0.81 -12.10 -7.24
C PHE A 70 -0.13 -13.30 -7.91
N HIS A 71 -0.82 -14.44 -7.88
CA HIS A 71 -0.43 -15.65 -8.57
C HIS A 71 -1.59 -16.13 -9.43
N ASN A 72 -1.40 -16.12 -10.75
CA ASN A 72 -2.35 -16.67 -11.69
C ASN A 72 -1.79 -17.99 -12.30
N PRO A 73 -2.25 -19.16 -11.84
CA PRO A 73 -1.79 -20.44 -12.37
C PRO A 73 -2.52 -20.86 -13.65
N ILE A 74 -3.45 -20.06 -14.19
CA ILE A 74 -4.29 -20.43 -15.34
C ILE A 74 -3.52 -20.11 -16.63
N PRO A 75 -3.14 -21.13 -17.43
CA PRO A 75 -2.40 -20.90 -18.67
C PRO A 75 -3.21 -20.08 -19.67
N GLY A 76 -2.59 -19.07 -20.28
CA GLY A 76 -3.20 -18.24 -21.32
C GLY A 76 -4.22 -17.20 -20.82
N ASP A 77 -4.41 -17.06 -19.51
CA ASP A 77 -5.26 -16.00 -18.95
C ASP A 77 -4.49 -14.67 -18.88
N PRO A 78 -4.93 -13.62 -19.58
CA PRO A 78 -4.23 -12.34 -19.60
C PRO A 78 -4.41 -11.52 -18.31
N HIS A 79 -5.31 -11.93 -17.39
CA HIS A 79 -5.58 -11.20 -16.15
C HIS A 79 -4.50 -11.54 -15.09
N THR A 80 -3.42 -10.78 -15.07
CA THR A 80 -2.28 -11.00 -14.16
C THR A 80 -2.58 -10.60 -12.71
N TYR A 81 -3.45 -9.62 -12.48
CA TYR A 81 -3.87 -9.16 -11.15
C TYR A 81 -5.34 -8.72 -11.14
N SER A 82 -5.92 -8.62 -9.94
CA SER A 82 -7.24 -8.01 -9.74
C SER A 82 -7.08 -6.56 -9.32
N TYR A 83 -7.82 -5.64 -9.94
CA TYR A 83 -7.72 -4.22 -9.62
C TYR A 83 -8.69 -3.82 -8.52
N PHE A 84 -8.14 -3.37 -7.40
CA PHE A 84 -8.86 -2.77 -6.28
C PHE A 84 -7.91 -1.80 -5.55
N LEU A 85 -8.47 -0.90 -4.74
CA LEU A 85 -7.68 0.02 -3.92
C LEU A 85 -7.44 -0.59 -2.55
N TYR A 86 -6.19 -0.95 -2.27
CA TYR A 86 -5.79 -1.40 -0.94
C TYR A 86 -5.70 -0.24 0.04
N THR A 87 -6.27 -0.41 1.24
CA THR A 87 -6.13 0.52 2.36
C THR A 87 -5.82 -0.27 3.64
N PRO A 88 -4.73 0.04 4.38
CA PRO A 88 -4.34 -0.71 5.59
C PRO A 88 -5.26 -0.46 6.80
N SER A 89 -6.13 0.54 6.72
CA SER A 89 -7.07 0.91 7.78
C SER A 89 -8.44 1.16 7.19
N GLN A 90 -9.47 1.01 8.02
CA GLN A 90 -10.84 1.26 7.61
C GLN A 90 -11.00 2.73 7.23
N THR A 91 -11.41 2.97 6.00
CA THR A 91 -11.71 4.32 5.51
C THR A 91 -13.21 4.55 5.54
N LEU A 92 -13.64 5.68 6.11
CA LEU A 92 -14.98 6.19 5.85
C LEU A 92 -14.99 6.81 4.46
N ARG A 93 -15.95 6.43 3.62
CA ARG A 93 -16.11 7.02 2.29
C ARG A 93 -16.58 8.47 2.41
N THR A 94 -15.64 9.40 2.54
CA THR A 94 -15.91 10.83 2.59
C THR A 94 -15.89 11.48 1.20
N THR A 95 -15.35 10.79 0.17
CA THR A 95 -15.33 11.31 -1.21
C THR A 95 -15.65 10.21 -2.25
N THR A 96 -16.15 10.62 -3.42
CA THR A 96 -16.67 9.75 -4.49
C THR A 96 -15.63 9.35 -5.55
N HIS A 97 -14.43 9.95 -5.54
CA HIS A 97 -13.41 9.74 -6.57
C HIS A 97 -12.02 9.54 -5.97
N PHE A 98 -11.77 8.37 -5.39
CA PHE A 98 -10.42 7.98 -5.00
C PHE A 98 -9.72 7.28 -6.18
N ARG A 99 -8.77 7.97 -6.82
CA ARG A 99 -7.69 7.31 -7.56
C ARG A 99 -6.45 7.33 -6.69
N GLN A 100 -5.72 6.23 -6.67
CA GLN A 100 -4.47 6.13 -5.93
C GLN A 100 -3.40 5.54 -6.85
N PRO A 101 -2.14 6.00 -6.74
CA PRO A 101 -1.06 5.47 -7.55
C PRO A 101 -0.75 4.03 -7.14
N TRP A 102 -0.66 3.13 -8.08
CA TRP A 102 -0.24 1.75 -7.83
C TRP A 102 0.65 1.25 -8.95
N GLY A 103 1.83 0.76 -8.59
CA GLY A 103 2.86 0.26 -9.49
C GLY A 103 4.00 1.26 -9.72
N SER A 104 4.30 2.15 -8.78
CA SER A 104 5.41 3.12 -8.80
C SER A 104 6.47 2.81 -7.75
N ASP A 105 7.69 3.34 -7.93
CA ASP A 105 8.73 3.28 -6.88
C ASP A 105 8.40 4.18 -5.69
N HIS A 106 7.50 5.16 -5.91
CA HIS A 106 6.97 6.06 -4.90
C HIS A 106 5.64 5.57 -4.32
N ASP A 107 5.33 4.27 -4.43
CA ASP A 107 4.10 3.69 -3.88
C ASP A 107 4.04 3.75 -2.34
N ALA A 108 5.18 4.00 -1.68
CA ALA A 108 5.22 4.30 -0.26
C ALA A 108 4.38 5.56 0.04
N PRO A 109 3.27 5.44 0.78
CA PRO A 109 2.52 6.59 1.23
C PRO A 109 3.39 7.37 2.23
N PRO A 110 3.25 8.71 2.30
CA PRO A 110 3.60 9.42 3.53
C PRO A 110 2.86 8.74 4.69
N ASP A 111 3.55 8.57 5.83
CA ASP A 111 3.17 7.78 7.01
C ASP A 111 1.71 7.32 7.03
N PRO A 112 1.43 6.01 7.17
CA PRO A 112 0.07 5.49 7.15
C PRO A 112 -0.80 6.33 8.10
N PRO A 113 -1.94 6.86 7.62
CA PRO A 113 -2.78 7.72 8.44
C PRO A 113 -3.08 6.98 9.74
N SER A 114 -3.00 7.69 10.87
CA SER A 114 -3.25 7.08 12.18
C SER A 114 -4.54 6.26 12.09
N PRO A 115 -4.51 4.96 12.44
CA PRO A 115 -5.70 4.12 12.36
C PRO A 115 -6.83 4.64 13.27
N PHE A 116 -6.49 5.57 14.17
CA PHE A 116 -7.39 6.26 15.07
C PHE A 116 -7.75 7.66 14.57
N LEU A 117 -8.26 7.74 13.33
CA LEU A 117 -8.76 9.00 12.73
C LEU A 117 -9.82 9.68 13.61
N PHE A 118 -10.53 8.89 14.42
CA PHE A 118 -11.51 9.38 15.40
C PHE A 118 -11.08 8.90 16.79
N ARG A 119 -10.69 9.84 17.66
CA ARG A 119 -10.71 9.56 19.10
C ARG A 119 -12.17 9.59 19.52
N VAL A 120 -12.61 8.52 20.16
CA VAL A 120 -13.91 8.52 20.83
C VAL A 120 -13.76 9.36 22.09
N ASP A 121 -14.45 10.49 22.15
CA ASP A 121 -14.49 11.31 23.36
C ASP A 121 -15.00 10.48 24.54
N GLY A 122 -14.30 10.54 25.67
CA GLY A 122 -14.60 9.76 26.87
C GLY A 122 -13.94 8.36 26.94
N ALA A 123 -13.15 7.95 25.94
CA ALA A 123 -12.42 6.68 26.00
C ALA A 123 -11.30 6.72 27.06
N THR A 124 -11.46 5.95 28.13
CA THR A 124 -10.45 5.74 29.19
C THR A 124 -9.48 4.63 28.81
N GLY A 125 -8.18 4.89 28.87
CA GLY A 125 -7.13 3.88 28.66
C GLY A 125 -6.52 3.38 29.97
N CYS A 126 -5.59 2.43 29.88
CA CYS A 126 -4.81 1.98 31.03
C CYS A 126 -3.60 2.89 31.31
N ASP A 127 -3.15 2.93 32.56
CA ASP A 127 -1.93 3.64 33.00
C ASP A 127 -0.69 2.73 33.08
N CYS A 128 -0.77 1.50 32.55
CA CYS A 128 0.35 0.55 32.54
C CYS A 128 1.56 1.12 31.76
N THR A 129 2.72 1.25 32.41
CA THR A 129 3.94 1.81 31.79
C THR A 129 4.86 0.77 31.15
N LYS A 130 4.75 -0.50 31.56
CA LYS A 130 5.61 -1.62 31.09
C LYS A 130 4.88 -2.65 30.23
N GLY A 131 3.75 -2.23 29.63
CA GLY A 131 2.86 -3.10 28.87
C GLY A 131 1.76 -3.73 29.72
N CYS A 132 0.68 -4.16 29.05
CA CYS A 132 -0.47 -4.80 29.67
C CYS A 132 -0.27 -6.32 29.61
N GLY A 133 -0.08 -6.96 30.76
CA GLY A 133 0.18 -8.40 30.85
C GLY A 133 0.83 -8.86 32.15
N GLY A 134 1.34 -7.93 32.97
CA GLY A 134 1.95 -8.23 34.28
C GLY A 134 1.10 -7.84 35.50
N ASP A 135 0.09 -6.97 35.32
CA ASP A 135 -0.73 -6.44 36.41
C ASP A 135 -2.18 -6.94 36.27
N ASP A 136 -2.69 -7.66 37.26
CA ASP A 136 -4.06 -8.22 37.29
C ASP A 136 -5.17 -7.15 37.22
N PHE A 137 -4.82 -5.87 37.34
CA PHE A 137 -5.75 -4.74 37.39
C PHE A 137 -5.80 -3.91 36.10
N CYS A 138 -5.16 -4.36 35.02
CA CYS A 138 -5.23 -3.62 33.76
C CYS A 138 -6.66 -3.68 33.18
N PRO A 139 -7.33 -2.53 32.94
CA PRO A 139 -8.66 -2.52 32.32
C PRO A 139 -8.63 -3.02 30.86
N CYS A 140 -7.45 -3.10 30.24
CA CYS A 140 -7.24 -3.57 28.88
C CYS A 140 -6.79 -5.05 28.79
N LEU A 141 -6.98 -5.86 29.84
CA LEU A 141 -6.53 -7.26 29.83
C LEU A 141 -7.19 -8.08 28.71
N ASN A 142 -8.45 -7.79 28.37
CA ASN A 142 -9.23 -8.50 27.35
C ASN A 142 -9.58 -7.64 26.13
N LEU A 143 -9.04 -6.42 26.05
CA LEU A 143 -9.33 -5.44 25.00
C LEU A 143 -8.03 -4.90 24.44
N GLU A 144 -8.04 -4.45 23.19
CA GLU A 144 -6.86 -3.81 22.66
C GLU A 144 -6.63 -2.41 23.27
N CYS A 145 -5.36 -2.10 23.55
CA CYS A 145 -4.98 -0.79 24.02
C CYS A 145 -5.11 0.25 22.91
N GLY A 146 -5.88 1.31 23.16
CA GLY A 146 -6.06 2.42 22.23
C GLY A 146 -5.06 3.57 22.42
N PRO A 147 -5.29 4.71 21.74
CA PRO A 147 -4.48 5.94 21.90
C PRO A 147 -4.56 6.56 23.30
N SER A 148 -5.62 6.28 24.06
CA SER A 148 -5.78 6.77 25.43
C SER A 148 -4.93 6.01 26.46
N CYS A 149 -4.35 4.86 26.08
CA CYS A 149 -3.52 4.05 26.97
C CYS A 149 -2.09 4.61 27.06
N LYS A 150 -1.47 4.53 28.23
CA LYS A 150 -0.08 4.96 28.48
C LYS A 150 0.96 3.88 28.16
N CYS A 151 0.53 2.65 27.89
CA CYS A 151 1.42 1.56 27.49
C CYS A 151 2.01 1.82 26.10
N ASP A 152 3.22 1.31 25.87
CA ASP A 152 3.96 1.52 24.63
C ASP A 152 3.28 0.87 23.40
N SER A 153 3.87 1.07 22.23
CA SER A 153 3.41 0.49 20.96
C SER A 153 3.68 -1.01 20.81
N LEU A 154 4.57 -1.58 21.62
CA LEU A 154 4.93 -3.00 21.66
C LEU A 154 4.10 -3.80 22.69
N CYS A 155 3.20 -3.14 23.41
CA CYS A 155 2.28 -3.74 24.36
C CYS A 155 1.54 -4.93 23.73
N GLY A 156 1.53 -6.09 24.41
CA GLY A 156 0.88 -7.31 23.91
C GLY A 156 -0.60 -7.14 23.57
N SER A 157 -1.30 -6.27 24.32
CA SER A 157 -2.68 -5.84 24.02
C SER A 157 -2.79 -4.91 22.79
N ARG A 158 -1.76 -4.76 21.94
CA ARG A 158 -1.84 -4.05 20.64
C ARG A 158 -1.57 -4.99 19.45
N ALA A 159 -1.74 -6.30 19.65
CA ALA A 159 -1.31 -7.32 18.70
C ALA A 159 -1.82 -7.12 17.26
N THR A 160 -3.10 -6.75 17.06
CA THR A 160 -3.67 -6.61 15.70
C THR A 160 -3.39 -5.25 15.07
N GLN A 161 -3.01 -4.24 15.88
CA GLN A 161 -2.62 -2.90 15.40
C GLN A 161 -1.28 -2.90 14.67
N CYS A 162 -0.51 -3.98 14.78
CA CYS A 162 0.80 -4.14 14.14
C CYS A 162 0.73 -4.54 12.65
N GLY A 163 -0.46 -4.55 12.05
CA GLY A 163 -0.68 -4.91 10.64
C GLY A 163 -0.47 -6.40 10.36
N VAL A 164 -0.45 -6.76 9.07
CA VAL A 164 -0.25 -8.15 8.65
C VAL A 164 1.23 -8.52 8.79
N ASN A 165 1.51 -9.54 9.61
CA ASN A 165 2.88 -10.05 9.84
C ASN A 165 3.11 -11.44 9.22
N LEU A 166 2.21 -11.90 8.35
CA LEU A 166 2.30 -13.19 7.66
C LEU A 166 2.63 -12.98 6.18
N ARG A 167 3.41 -13.88 5.59
CA ARG A 167 3.58 -13.92 4.14
C ARG A 167 2.27 -14.43 3.52
N LEU A 168 1.66 -13.59 2.70
CA LEU A 168 0.40 -13.87 2.00
C LEU A 168 0.60 -13.81 0.49
N LYS A 169 -0.34 -14.38 -0.26
CA LYS A 169 -0.47 -14.25 -1.72
C LYS A 169 -1.92 -14.34 -2.14
N ILE A 170 -2.28 -13.70 -3.25
CA ILE A 170 -3.62 -13.76 -3.85
C ILE A 170 -3.57 -14.73 -5.04
N VAL A 171 -4.30 -15.84 -4.96
CA VAL A 171 -4.29 -16.88 -6.00
C VAL A 171 -5.60 -16.93 -6.75
N LYS A 172 -5.54 -16.83 -8.09
CA LYS A 172 -6.70 -17.01 -8.97
C LYS A 172 -7.04 -18.49 -9.10
N HIS A 173 -8.34 -18.82 -9.04
CA HIS A 173 -8.82 -20.20 -9.16
C HIS A 173 -9.39 -20.49 -10.54
N LYS A 174 -9.08 -21.65 -11.12
CA LYS A 174 -9.64 -22.07 -12.42
C LYS A 174 -11.16 -22.31 -12.38
N LYS A 175 -11.67 -22.80 -11.26
CA LYS A 175 -13.08 -23.24 -11.10
C LYS A 175 -13.98 -22.19 -10.44
N ARG A 176 -13.43 -21.06 -9.98
CA ARG A 176 -14.18 -19.98 -9.35
C ARG A 176 -13.92 -18.71 -10.15
N ALA A 177 -14.94 -17.86 -10.29
CA ALA A 177 -14.77 -16.57 -10.93
C ALA A 177 -13.86 -15.60 -10.14
N GLY A 178 -13.38 -15.99 -8.95
CA GLY A 178 -12.62 -15.14 -8.05
C GLY A 178 -11.25 -15.72 -7.62
N ALA A 179 -10.54 -14.91 -6.83
CA ALA A 179 -9.28 -15.25 -6.21
C ALA A 179 -9.45 -15.50 -4.70
N SER A 180 -8.48 -16.17 -4.08
CA SER A 180 -8.40 -16.32 -2.62
C SER A 180 -7.06 -15.86 -2.09
N MET A 181 -7.06 -15.31 -0.87
CA MET A 181 -5.83 -15.05 -0.13
C MET A 181 -5.35 -16.33 0.56
N LEU A 182 -4.08 -16.67 0.38
CA LEU A 182 -3.44 -17.84 0.97
C LEU A 182 -2.19 -17.42 1.72
N ARG A 183 -1.82 -18.19 2.75
CA ARG A 183 -0.49 -18.11 3.35
C ARG A 183 0.54 -18.69 2.37
N SER A 184 1.65 -18.00 2.21
CA SER A 184 2.76 -18.41 1.34
C SER A 184 3.67 -19.42 2.02
#